data_AF-A0A1C5Z686-F1
#
_entry.id   AF-A0A1C5Z686-F1
#
_cell.length_a   1.000
_cell.length_b   1.000
_cell.length_c   1.000
_cell.angle_alpha   90.00
_cell.angle_beta   90.00
_cell.angle_gamma   90.00
#
_symmetry.space_group_name_H-M   'P 1'
#
loop_
_entity.id
_entity.type
_entity.pdbx_description
1 polymer ?
#
loop_
_entity_poly.entity_id
_entity_poly.type
_entity_poly.pdbx_seq_one_letter_code
_entity_poly.pdbx_strand_id
1 'polypeptide(L)'
;MRHCNTLPLSSNFKTMEKFIAAVDRVLEKNQFVLVYPEQGMWWNYRKPRPLQKGAFSFAARNNKPVLPVFITMEDSDVLDDDGFYVQEYTVHFCEPIYPDPNKKRAQNSCEMRDKNYEAWKAVYERTYGEKLTYSCDEEQSIKEKKAL
;
A
#
# COMPACT_ATOMS: atom_id res chain seq x y z
N MET A 1 -25.92 3.48 -10.35
CA MET A 1 -24.96 2.41 -10.01
C MET A 1 -25.71 1.35 -9.19
N ARG A 2 -25.89 0.11 -9.68
CA ARG A 2 -26.70 -0.92 -8.99
C ARG A 2 -25.91 -1.77 -7.96
N HIS A 3 -24.58 -1.74 -7.99
CA HIS A 3 -23.72 -2.50 -7.07
C HIS A 3 -22.52 -1.65 -6.63
N CYS A 4 -22.20 -1.66 -5.32
CA CYS A 4 -21.13 -0.85 -4.75
C CYS A 4 -19.71 -1.44 -4.95
N ASN A 5 -19.56 -2.60 -5.61
CA ASN A 5 -18.28 -3.27 -5.91
C ASN A 5 -17.27 -3.33 -4.74
N THR A 6 -17.76 -3.28 -3.50
CA THR A 6 -16.98 -3.33 -2.27
C THR A 6 -17.11 -4.70 -1.61
N LEU A 7 -16.02 -5.13 -0.96
CA LEU A 7 -15.97 -6.37 -0.21
C LEU A 7 -16.02 -6.02 1.29
N PRO A 8 -17.13 -6.32 2.00
CA PRO A 8 -17.28 -5.92 3.38
C PRO A 8 -16.35 -6.71 4.30
N LEU A 9 -15.66 -6.01 5.20
CA LEU A 9 -14.92 -6.61 6.29
C LEU A 9 -15.85 -6.89 7.47
N SER A 10 -15.59 -7.96 8.20
CA SER A 10 -16.39 -8.36 9.36
C SER A 10 -15.47 -8.85 10.48
N SER A 11 -15.87 -8.60 11.72
CA SER A 11 -15.26 -9.23 12.89
C SER A 11 -15.65 -10.71 13.04
N ASN A 12 -16.67 -11.17 12.31
CA ASN A 12 -17.13 -12.55 12.36
C ASN A 12 -16.30 -13.45 11.44
N PHE A 13 -15.72 -14.51 12.01
CA PHE A 13 -14.86 -15.46 11.30
C PHE A 13 -15.51 -16.08 10.06
N LYS A 14 -16.75 -16.56 10.16
CA LYS A 14 -17.48 -17.15 9.01
C LYS A 14 -17.72 -16.13 7.89
N THR A 15 -17.84 -14.85 8.24
CA THR A 15 -18.00 -13.79 7.24
C THR A 15 -16.66 -13.45 6.59
N MET A 16 -15.55 -13.51 7.34
CA MET A 16 -14.21 -13.38 6.77
C MET A 16 -13.88 -14.52 5.80
N GLU A 17 -14.33 -15.75 6.05
CA GLU A 17 -14.20 -16.84 5.06
C GLU A 17 -14.91 -16.51 3.74
N LYS A 18 -16.11 -15.92 3.82
CA LYS A 18 -16.85 -15.47 2.63
C LYS A 18 -16.14 -14.33 1.90
N PHE A 19 -15.58 -13.38 2.65
CA PHE A 19 -14.75 -12.29 2.08
C PHE A 19 -13.58 -12.88 1.30
N ILE A 20 -12.85 -13.81 1.91
CA ILE A 20 -11.71 -14.49 1.30
C ILE A 20 -12.13 -15.23 0.01
N ALA A 21 -13.22 -16.00 0.05
CA ALA A 21 -13.75 -16.70 -1.12
C ALA A 21 -14.21 -15.73 -2.23
N ALA A 22 -14.75 -14.57 -1.86
CA ALA A 22 -15.13 -13.54 -2.83
C ALA A 22 -13.90 -12.91 -3.52
N VAL A 23 -12.83 -12.63 -2.76
CA VAL A 23 -11.56 -12.14 -3.32
C VAL A 23 -11.01 -13.12 -4.36
N ASP A 24 -10.93 -14.41 -3.99
CA ASP A 24 -10.47 -15.46 -4.91
C ASP A 24 -11.30 -15.48 -6.19
N ARG A 25 -12.63 -15.49 -6.08
CA ARG A 25 -13.52 -15.53 -7.25
C ARG A 25 -13.35 -14.31 -8.17
N VAL A 26 -13.09 -13.13 -7.62
CA VAL A 26 -12.83 -11.91 -8.40
C VAL A 26 -11.50 -12.06 -9.15
N LEU A 27 -10.46 -12.52 -8.47
CA LEU A 27 -9.12 -12.69 -9.06
C LEU A 27 -9.07 -13.83 -10.10
N GLU A 28 -9.78 -14.94 -9.87
CA GLU A 28 -9.94 -16.03 -10.85
C GLU A 28 -10.58 -15.55 -12.16
N LYS A 29 -11.53 -14.61 -12.06
CA LYS A 29 -12.18 -13.96 -13.21
C LYS A 29 -11.32 -12.89 -13.88
N ASN A 30 -10.05 -12.76 -13.50
CA ASN A 30 -9.13 -11.72 -13.98
C ASN A 30 -9.66 -10.30 -13.77
N GLN A 31 -10.41 -10.08 -12.70
CA GLN A 31 -10.83 -8.75 -12.27
C GLN A 31 -9.85 -8.18 -11.23
N PHE A 32 -9.98 -6.89 -10.93
CA PHE A 32 -9.08 -6.16 -10.05
C PHE A 32 -9.66 -6.04 -8.64
N VAL A 33 -8.76 -6.05 -7.64
CA VAL A 33 -9.08 -5.72 -6.25
C VAL A 33 -8.17 -4.56 -5.84
N LEU A 34 -8.78 -3.42 -5.49
CA LEU A 34 -8.07 -2.26 -4.94
C LEU A 34 -7.92 -2.43 -3.42
N VAL A 35 -6.71 -2.29 -2.91
CA VAL A 35 -6.42 -2.38 -1.48
C VAL A 35 -5.51 -1.23 -1.06
N TYR A 36 -5.78 -0.66 0.11
CA TYR A 36 -4.91 0.30 0.78
C TYR A 36 -4.10 -0.43 1.87
N PRO A 37 -2.88 -0.92 1.56
CA PRO A 37 -2.12 -1.77 2.48
C PRO A 37 -1.57 -1.04 3.71
N GLU A 38 -1.69 0.29 3.78
CA GLU A 38 -1.22 1.11 4.93
C GLU A 38 -2.18 1.13 6.13
N GLN A 39 -3.34 0.48 6.05
CA GLN A 39 -4.35 0.40 7.14
C GLN A 39 -4.87 1.76 7.67
N GLY A 40 -4.80 2.82 6.88
CA GLY A 40 -5.44 4.08 7.19
C GLY A 40 -5.14 5.15 6.14
N MET A 41 -5.97 6.19 6.12
CA MET A 41 -5.79 7.36 5.26
C MET A 41 -5.58 8.57 6.14
N TRP A 42 -4.50 9.30 5.92
CA TRP A 42 -4.20 10.54 6.64
C TRP A 42 -4.27 11.69 5.64
N TRP A 43 -4.95 12.76 6.04
CA TRP A 43 -5.05 13.97 5.23
C TRP A 43 -3.65 14.55 4.98
N ASN A 44 -3.34 14.81 3.71
CA ASN A 44 -2.08 15.40 3.24
C ASN A 44 -0.80 14.69 3.72
N TYR A 45 -0.89 13.39 4.04
CA TYR A 45 0.29 12.62 4.43
C TYR A 45 1.06 12.15 3.18
N ARG A 46 2.30 12.61 3.05
CA ARG A 46 3.12 12.40 1.85
C ARG A 46 3.97 11.13 1.88
N LYS A 47 4.36 10.66 3.06
CA LYS A 47 5.28 9.53 3.21
C LYS A 47 4.53 8.21 2.97
N PRO A 48 5.14 7.19 2.34
CA PRO A 48 4.57 5.85 2.42
C PRO A 48 4.65 5.36 3.87
N ARG A 49 3.67 4.56 4.30
CA ARG A 49 3.68 3.92 5.63
C ARG A 49 4.06 2.44 5.53
N PRO A 50 4.45 1.80 6.65
CA PRO A 50 4.66 0.37 6.68
C PRO A 50 3.44 -0.41 6.16
N LEU A 51 3.68 -1.27 5.16
CA LEU A 51 2.63 -2.00 4.48
C LEU A 51 2.24 -3.28 5.23
N GLN A 52 0.96 -3.61 5.16
CA GLN A 52 0.39 -4.76 5.86
C GLN A 52 0.31 -5.97 4.94
N LYS A 53 0.60 -7.15 5.49
CA LYS A 53 0.78 -8.39 4.72
C LYS A 53 -0.49 -8.92 4.05
N GLY A 54 -1.68 -8.51 4.52
CA GLY A 54 -2.97 -9.07 4.10
C GLY A 54 -3.19 -9.05 2.58
N ALA A 55 -3.02 -7.88 1.94
CA ALA A 55 -3.22 -7.71 0.49
C ALA A 55 -2.33 -8.66 -0.33
N PHE A 56 -1.05 -8.71 0.01
CA PHE A 56 -0.03 -9.55 -0.64
C PHE A 56 -0.26 -11.05 -0.39
N SER A 57 -0.96 -11.40 0.70
CA SER A 57 -1.39 -12.77 0.96
C SER A 57 -2.47 -13.23 -0.01
N PHE A 58 -3.41 -12.35 -0.37
CA PHE A 58 -4.43 -12.66 -1.37
C PHE A 58 -3.83 -12.81 -2.77
N ALA A 59 -2.90 -11.92 -3.15
CA ALA A 59 -2.22 -12.00 -4.44
C ALA A 59 -1.38 -13.29 -4.58
N ALA A 60 -0.54 -13.59 -3.57
CA ALA A 60 0.29 -14.79 -3.57
C ALA A 60 -0.54 -16.09 -3.52
N ARG A 61 -1.66 -16.09 -2.81
CA ARG A 61 -2.60 -17.23 -2.77
C ARG A 61 -3.22 -17.53 -4.13
N ASN A 62 -3.57 -16.50 -4.89
CA ASN A 62 -4.23 -16.59 -6.19
C ASN A 62 -3.25 -16.61 -7.37
N ASN A 63 -1.94 -16.60 -7.11
CA ASN A 63 -0.89 -16.51 -8.14
C ASN A 63 -1.10 -15.32 -9.10
N LYS A 64 -1.50 -14.16 -8.56
CA LYS A 64 -1.73 -12.92 -9.31
C LYS A 64 -0.70 -11.84 -8.94
N PRO A 65 -0.35 -10.94 -9.88
CA PRO A 65 0.57 -9.86 -9.58
C PRO A 65 -0.07 -8.80 -8.67
N VAL A 66 0.78 -8.03 -8.00
CA VAL A 66 0.41 -6.75 -7.36
C VAL A 66 0.92 -5.63 -8.24
N LEU A 67 0.07 -4.65 -8.54
CA LEU A 67 0.45 -3.40 -9.19
C LEU A 67 0.59 -2.31 -8.11
N PRO A 68 1.82 -1.89 -7.75
CA PRO A 68 1.99 -0.81 -6.80
C PRO A 68 1.55 0.51 -7.45
N VAL A 69 0.70 1.25 -6.75
CA VAL A 69 0.26 2.59 -7.14
C VAL A 69 0.54 3.53 -5.99
N PHE A 70 1.25 4.63 -6.25
CA PHE A 70 1.59 5.62 -5.24
C PHE A 70 1.10 6.99 -5.70
N ILE A 71 0.55 7.78 -4.77
CA ILE A 71 0.02 9.11 -5.07
C ILE A 71 0.93 10.13 -4.37
N THR A 72 1.46 11.07 -5.14
CA THR A 72 2.19 12.22 -4.61
C THR A 72 1.34 13.47 -4.73
N MET A 73 1.67 14.49 -3.94
CA MET A 73 0.93 15.74 -3.90
C MET A 73 1.89 16.93 -3.92
N GLU A 74 1.51 17.98 -4.63
CA GLU A 74 2.21 19.25 -4.67
C GLU A 74 1.22 20.41 -4.50
N ASP A 75 1.71 21.52 -3.98
CA ASP A 75 0.92 22.74 -3.83
C ASP A 75 0.73 23.36 -5.22
N SER A 76 -0.51 23.63 -5.61
CA SER A 76 -0.80 24.38 -6.84
C SER A 76 -0.55 25.87 -6.65
N ASP A 77 -0.67 26.63 -7.75
CA ASP A 77 -0.63 28.10 -7.71
C ASP A 77 -1.96 28.74 -7.24
N VAL A 78 -2.96 27.95 -6.85
CA VAL A 78 -4.31 28.41 -6.49
C VAL A 78 -4.55 28.26 -4.99
N LEU A 79 -4.99 29.33 -4.34
CA LEU A 79 -5.46 29.31 -2.95
C LEU A 79 -6.96 28.98 -2.88
N ASP A 80 -7.35 28.16 -1.92
CA ASP A 80 -8.74 27.92 -1.56
C ASP A 80 -9.34 29.07 -0.72
N ASP A 81 -10.64 28.95 -0.41
CA ASP A 81 -11.37 29.96 0.36
C ASP A 81 -10.83 30.15 1.79
N ASP A 82 -10.10 29.16 2.31
CA ASP A 82 -9.47 29.17 3.63
C ASP A 82 -8.00 29.66 3.59
N GLY A 83 -7.48 29.97 2.40
CA GLY A 83 -6.12 30.49 2.18
C GLY A 83 -5.03 29.42 2.14
N PHE A 84 -5.38 28.15 1.90
CA PHE A 84 -4.42 27.06 1.66
C PHE A 84 -4.25 26.79 0.16
N TYR A 85 -3.07 26.35 -0.25
CA TYR A 85 -2.87 25.92 -1.64
C TYR A 85 -3.68 24.66 -1.94
N VAL A 86 -4.45 24.69 -3.02
CA VAL A 86 -5.12 23.50 -3.55
C VAL A 86 -4.06 22.47 -3.90
N GLN A 87 -4.21 21.23 -3.41
CA GLN A 87 -3.25 20.16 -3.68
C GLN A 87 -3.51 19.53 -5.06
N GLU A 88 -2.45 19.44 -5.87
CA GLU A 88 -2.44 18.67 -7.11
C GLU A 88 -1.91 17.27 -6.85
N TYR A 89 -2.59 16.25 -7.37
CA TYR A 89 -2.24 14.85 -7.15
C TYR A 89 -1.67 14.22 -8.41
N THR A 90 -0.49 13.61 -8.30
CA THR A 90 0.10 12.79 -9.36
C THR A 90 0.02 11.31 -8.96
N VAL A 91 -0.55 10.49 -9.85
CA VAL A 91 -0.68 9.04 -9.66
C VAL A 91 0.45 8.33 -10.40
N HIS A 92 1.28 7.60 -9.66
CA HIS A 92 2.41 6.84 -10.17
C HIS A 92 2.08 5.34 -10.22
N PHE A 93 2.16 4.75 -11.40
CA PHE A 93 2.06 3.31 -11.59
C PHE A 93 3.46 2.70 -11.66
N CYS A 94 3.78 1.82 -10.70
CA CYS A 94 5.06 1.13 -10.66
C CYS A 94 5.02 -0.19 -11.45
N GLU A 95 6.17 -0.84 -11.58
CA GLU A 95 6.26 -2.16 -12.20
C GLU A 95 5.42 -3.21 -11.44
N PRO A 96 4.68 -4.08 -12.16
CA PRO A 96 3.91 -5.14 -11.55
C PRO A 96 4.83 -6.19 -10.90
N ILE A 97 4.49 -6.61 -9.69
CA ILE A 97 5.24 -7.58 -8.90
C ILE A 97 4.54 -8.93 -8.97
N TYR A 98 5.20 -9.91 -9.58
CA TYR A 98 4.67 -11.28 -9.71
C TYR A 98 5.14 -12.17 -8.55
N PRO A 99 4.27 -13.08 -8.05
CA PRO A 99 4.70 -14.12 -7.12
C PRO A 99 5.60 -15.14 -7.84
N ASP A 100 6.57 -15.70 -7.13
CA ASP A 100 7.43 -16.78 -7.65
C ASP A 100 6.73 -18.14 -7.43
N PRO A 101 6.45 -18.91 -8.51
CA PRO A 101 5.80 -20.22 -8.39
C PRO A 101 6.56 -21.24 -7.54
N ASN A 102 7.88 -21.07 -7.38
CA ASN A 102 8.73 -21.99 -6.65
C ASN A 102 8.80 -21.69 -5.14
N LYS A 103 8.29 -20.53 -4.71
CA LYS A 103 8.33 -20.10 -3.32
C LYS A 103 7.05 -20.41 -2.58
N LYS A 104 7.17 -20.56 -1.25
CA LYS A 104 5.99 -20.73 -0.39
C LYS A 104 5.16 -19.44 -0.41
N ARG A 105 3.83 -19.57 -0.33
CA ARG A 105 2.90 -18.43 -0.28
C ARG A 105 3.32 -17.36 0.72
N ALA A 106 3.71 -17.77 1.92
CA ALA A 106 4.13 -16.86 2.99
C ALA A 106 5.38 -16.03 2.63
N GLN A 107 6.31 -16.60 1.87
CA GLN A 107 7.52 -15.91 1.38
C GLN A 107 7.15 -14.93 0.27
N ASN A 108 6.38 -15.37 -0.73
CA ASN A 108 5.86 -14.49 -1.78
C ASN A 108 5.13 -13.29 -1.20
N SER A 109 4.26 -13.48 -0.22
CA SER A 109 3.56 -12.38 0.44
C SER A 109 4.48 -11.35 1.09
N CYS A 110 5.58 -11.78 1.72
CA CYS A 110 6.55 -10.86 2.30
C CYS A 110 7.35 -10.14 1.21
N GLU A 111 7.89 -10.87 0.25
CA GLU A 111 8.70 -10.28 -0.83
C GLU A 111 7.90 -9.31 -1.69
N MET A 112 6.64 -9.62 -2.00
CA MET A 112 5.78 -8.72 -2.77
C MET A 112 5.47 -7.44 -1.98
N ARG A 113 5.24 -7.56 -0.68
CA ARG A 113 5.07 -6.41 0.22
C ARG A 113 6.32 -5.53 0.22
N ASP A 114 7.49 -6.14 0.40
CA ASP A 114 8.74 -5.41 0.54
C ASP A 114 9.11 -4.72 -0.78
N LYS A 115 8.97 -5.41 -1.91
CA LYS A 115 9.15 -4.81 -3.25
C LYS A 115 8.18 -3.66 -3.51
N ASN A 116 6.92 -3.77 -3.09
CA ASN A 116 5.96 -2.68 -3.22
C ASN A 116 6.40 -1.47 -2.38
N TYR A 117 6.85 -1.70 -1.15
CA TYR A 117 7.29 -0.64 -0.26
C TYR A 117 8.52 0.08 -0.83
N GLU A 118 9.51 -0.67 -1.34
CA GLU A 118 10.68 -0.08 -2.01
C GLU A 118 10.30 0.72 -3.26
N ALA A 119 9.33 0.24 -4.05
CA ALA A 119 8.83 0.98 -5.20
C ALA A 119 8.18 2.31 -4.79
N TRP A 120 7.37 2.31 -3.73
CA TRP A 120 6.76 3.54 -3.19
C TRP A 120 7.79 4.50 -2.63
N LYS A 121 8.76 3.99 -1.87
CA LYS A 121 9.88 4.78 -1.36
C LYS A 121 10.67 5.42 -2.49
N ALA A 122 10.98 4.67 -3.55
CA ALA A 122 11.71 5.22 -4.70
C ALA A 122 10.94 6.35 -5.40
N VAL A 123 9.61 6.22 -5.54
CA VAL A 123 8.77 7.29 -6.08
C VAL A 123 8.74 8.50 -5.15
N TYR A 124 8.57 8.29 -3.84
CA TYR A 124 8.61 9.35 -2.84
C TYR A 124 9.92 10.13 -2.90
N GLU A 125 11.06 9.44 -2.77
CA GLU A 125 12.38 10.08 -2.71
C GLU A 125 12.72 10.80 -4.03
N ARG A 126 12.29 10.26 -5.17
CA ARG A 126 12.44 10.92 -6.48
C ARG A 126 11.58 12.18 -6.60
N THR A 127 10.33 12.12 -6.14
CA THR A 127 9.37 13.21 -6.35
C THR A 127 9.66 14.39 -5.43
N TYR A 128 9.96 14.11 -4.15
CA TYR A 128 10.20 15.16 -3.16
C TYR A 128 11.68 15.54 -3.01
N GLY A 129 12.60 14.77 -3.57
CA GLY A 129 14.05 15.04 -3.46
C GLY A 129 14.62 14.84 -2.06
N GLU A 130 13.88 14.17 -1.17
CA GLU A 130 14.22 13.95 0.23
C GLU A 130 14.29 12.46 0.54
N LYS A 131 15.21 12.06 1.42
CA LYS A 131 15.29 10.67 1.91
C LYS A 131 14.10 10.37 2.83
N LEU A 132 13.50 9.19 2.66
CA LEU A 132 12.43 8.74 3.54
C LEU A 132 12.98 8.41 4.94
N THR A 133 12.48 9.11 5.95
CA THR A 133 12.80 8.89 7.37
C THR A 133 11.53 8.89 8.23
N TYR A 134 11.53 8.09 9.29
CA TYR A 134 10.49 8.10 10.31
C TYR A 134 11.05 8.55 11.66
N SER A 135 10.24 9.25 12.44
CA SER A 135 10.62 9.73 13.78
C SER A 135 10.98 8.59 14.74
N CYS A 136 10.41 7.39 14.53
CA CYS A 136 10.74 6.21 15.33
C CYS A 136 12.16 5.67 15.08
N ASP A 137 12.75 5.96 13.90
CA ASP A 137 14.09 5.47 13.55
C ASP A 137 15.17 6.19 14.40
N GLU A 138 14.93 7.44 14.77
CA GLU A 138 15.84 8.24 15.60
C GLU A 138 15.93 7.70 17.04
N GLU A 139 14.81 7.30 17.64
CA GLU A 139 14.78 6.74 19.00
C GLU A 139 15.55 5.43 19.12
N GLN A 140 15.56 4.61 18.06
CA GLN A 140 16.28 3.34 18.02
C GLN A 140 17.79 3.56 18.01
N SER A 141 18.25 4.55 17.23
CA SER A 141 19.67 4.96 17.20
C SER A 141 20.17 5.55 18.53
N ILE A 142 19.30 6.24 19.27
CA ILE A 142 19.63 6.80 20.60
C ILE A 142 19.70 5.69 21.66
N LYS A 143 18.82 4.67 21.57
CA LYS A 143 18.84 3.51 22.48
C LYS A 143 20.09 2.64 22.26
N GLU A 144 20.48 2.41 21.01
CA GLU A 144 21.68 1.64 20.67
C GLU A 144 22.97 2.35 21.11
N LYS A 145 23.05 3.68 20.96
CA LYS A 145 24.19 4.49 21.45
C LYS A 145 24.29 4.58 22.97
N LYS A 146 23.20 4.37 23.70
CA LYS A 146 23.18 4.32 25.18
C LYS A 146 23.46 2.92 25.74
N ALA A 147 23.41 1.90 24.90
CA ALA A 147 23.69 0.50 25.25
C ALA A 147 25.15 0.09 24.98
N LEU A 148 25.97 1.03 24.49
CA LEU A 148 27.42 0.92 24.30
C LEU A 148 28.14 1.80 25.33
#